data_AF-A0A8S3HKW5-F1
#
_entry.id   AF-A0A8S3HKW5-F1
#
_cell.length_a   1.000
_cell.length_b   1.000
_cell.length_c   1.000
_cell.angle_alpha   90.00
_cell.angle_beta   90.00
_cell.angle_gamma   90.00
#
_symmetry.space_group_name_H-M   'P 1'
#
loop_
_entity.id
_entity.type
_entity.pdbx_description
1 polymer ?
#
loop_
_entity_poly.entity_id
_entity_poly.type
_entity_poly.pdbx_seq_one_letter_code
_entity_poly.pdbx_strand_id
1 'polypeptide(L)' 'LAADGFTYEREAIVNWFKNSNRSPMTNQELENKELKTNHAIKSILQTLCDVKKEEKNV' A
#
# COMPACT_ATOMS: atom_id res chain seq x y z
N LEU A 1 3.02 -4.32 1.28
CA LEU A 1 2.78 -5.75 1.03
C LEU A 1 2.56 -6.41 2.37
N ALA A 2 1.37 -6.96 2.59
CA ALA A 2 1.04 -7.75 3.77
C ALA A 2 1.26 -9.26 3.48
N ALA A 3 1.09 -10.10 4.50
CA ALA A 3 1.31 -11.55 4.40
C ALA A 3 0.40 -12.26 3.39
N ASP A 4 -0.74 -11.65 3.05
CA ASP A 4 -1.67 -12.11 2.01
C ASP A 4 -1.23 -11.79 0.58
N GLY A 5 -0.08 -11.14 0.39
CA GLY A 5 0.44 -10.77 -0.93
C GLY A 5 -0.19 -9.51 -1.53
N PHE A 6 -1.08 -8.82 -0.80
CA PHE A 6 -1.68 -7.58 -1.30
C PHE A 6 -0.88 -6.34 -0.88
N THR A 7 -0.89 -5.33 -1.75
CA THR A 7 -0.34 -4.00 -1.45
C THR A 7 -1.48 -3.06 -1.09
N TYR A 8 -1.33 -2.40 0.04
CA TYR A 8 -2.28 -1.42 0.56
C TYR A 8 -1.60 -0.05 0.68
N GLU A 9 -2.42 0.99 0.72
CA GLU A 9 -1.99 2.30 1.21
C GLU A 9 -1.51 2.15 2.67
N ARG A 10 -0.43 2.85 3.02
CA ARG A 10 0.30 2.68 4.28
C ARG A 10 -0.57 3.06 5.48
N GLU A 11 -1.21 4.22 5.47
CA GLU A 11 -2.01 4.71 6.59
C GLU A 11 -3.26 3.83 6.80
N ALA A 12 -3.93 3.45 5.72
CA ALA A 12 -5.11 2.61 5.73
C ALA A 12 -4.83 1.24 6.37
N ILE A 13 -3.78 0.54 5.95
CA ILE A 13 -3.46 -0.79 6.51
C ILE A 13 -2.95 -0.71 7.95
N VAL A 14 -2.21 0.35 8.30
CA VAL A 14 -1.76 0.58 9.68
C VAL A 14 -2.96 0.81 10.59
N ASN A 15 -3.95 1.60 10.15
CA ASN A 15 -5.16 1.83 10.93
C ASN A 15 -6.02 0.56 11.06
N TRP A 16 -6.14 -0.23 10.00
CA TRP A 16 -6.85 -1.51 10.02
C TRP A 16 -6.23 -2.48 11.04
N PHE A 17 -4.90 -2.60 11.06
CA PHE A 17 -4.18 -3.49 11.96
C PHE A 17 -4.26 -3.12 13.45
N LYS A 18 -4.75 -1.93 13.79
CA LYS A 18 -5.07 -1.58 15.19
C LYS A 18 -6.24 -2.40 15.73
N ASN A 19 -7.21 -2.73 14.88
CA ASN A 19 -8.47 -3.35 15.30
C ASN A 19 -8.71 -4.74 14.67
N SER A 20 -7.88 -5.16 13.71
CA SER A 20 -8.07 -6.41 12.97
C SER A 20 -6.75 -7.12 12.67
N ASN A 21 -6.81 -8.45 12.60
CA ASN A 21 -5.70 -9.33 12.19
C ASN A 21 -5.99 -10.02 10.84
N ARG A 22 -7.03 -9.56 10.13
CA ARG A 22 -7.51 -10.17 8.89
C ARG A 22 -7.08 -9.36 7.68
N SER A 23 -6.97 -10.01 6.53
CA SER A 23 -6.80 -9.37 5.24
C SER A 23 -8.01 -8.46 4.95
N PRO A 24 -7.82 -7.17 4.63
CA PRO A 24 -8.90 -6.31 4.16
C PRO A 24 -9.58 -6.82 2.87
N MET A 25 -8.87 -7.60 2.05
CA MET A 25 -9.36 -8.05 0.74
C MET A 25 -10.07 -9.40 0.80
N THR A 26 -9.54 -10.33 1.59
CA THR A 26 -10.06 -11.72 1.64
C THR A 26 -10.80 -12.04 2.94
N ASN A 27 -10.69 -11.16 3.95
CA ASN A 27 -11.21 -11.35 5.31
C ASN A 27 -10.67 -12.60 6.04
N GLN A 28 -9.63 -13.23 5.49
CA GLN A 28 -8.92 -14.34 6.11
C GLN A 28 -7.91 -13.83 7.14
N GLU A 29 -7.61 -14.64 8.14
CA GLU A 29 -6.56 -14.29 9.11
C GLU A 29 -5.19 -14.24 8.44
N LEU A 30 -4.44 -13.19 8.76
CA LEU A 30 -3.07 -13.05 8.30
C LEU A 30 -2.14 -13.82 9.23
N GLU A 31 -1.16 -14.50 8.65
CA GLU A 31 -0.10 -15.17 9.41
C GLU A 31 0.67 -14.18 10.31
N ASN A 32 0.88 -12.96 9.82
CA ASN A 32 1.49 -11.88 10.60
C ASN A 32 1.03 -10.50 10.09
N LYS A 33 1.34 -9.46 10.86
CA LYS A 33 1.06 -8.05 10.55
C LYS A 33 2.26 -7.32 9.93
N GLU A 34 3.25 -8.04 9.43
CA GLU A 34 4.43 -7.41 8.84
C GLU A 34 4.07 -6.72 7.53
N LEU A 35 4.58 -5.50 7.35
CA LEU A 35 4.33 -4.69 6.16
C LEU A 35 5.64 -4.41 5.44
N LYS A 36 5.83 -5.08 4.30
CA LYS A 36 6.97 -4.82 3.40
C LYS A 36 6.65 -3.68 2.44
N THR A 37 7.58 -2.75 2.25
CA THR A 37 7.41 -1.67 1.26
C THR A 37 7.43 -2.26 -0.15
N ASN A 38 6.46 -1.89 -0.98
CA ASN A 38 6.50 -2.24 -2.41
C ASN A 38 7.24 -1.13 -3.18
N HIS A 39 8.54 -1.34 -3.40
CA HIS A 39 9.41 -0.36 -4.06
C HIS A 39 9.05 -0.16 -5.54
N ALA A 40 8.57 -1.19 -6.24
CA ALA A 40 8.17 -1.08 -7.63
C ALA A 40 6.98 -0.13 -7.80
N ILE A 41 5.91 -0.34 -7.03
CA ILE A 41 4.73 0.54 -7.03
C ILE A 41 5.12 1.96 -6.59
N LYS A 42 5.98 2.09 -5.56
CA LYS A 42 6.47 3.40 -5.12
C LYS A 42 7.23 4.15 -6.22
N SER A 43 8.08 3.44 -6.98
CA SER A 43 8.82 4.03 -8.10
C SER A 43 7.87 4.50 -9.20
N ILE A 44 6.87 3.68 -9.57
CA ILE A 44 5.88 4.04 -10.59
C ILE A 44 5.09 5.28 -10.16
N LEU A 45 4.61 5.31 -8.91
CA LEU A 45 3.88 6.47 -8.38
C LEU A 45 4.74 7.73 -8.38
N GLN A 46 6.03 7.61 -8.04
CA GLN A 46 6.95 8.74 -8.08
C GLN A 46 7.07 9.30 -9.50
N THR A 47 7.33 8.44 -10.49
CA THR A 47 7.41 8.84 -11.90
C THR A 47 6.11 9.50 -12.38
N LEU A 48 4.95 8.94 -12.06
CA LEU A 48 3.66 9.51 -12.45
C LEU A 48 3.40 10.88 -11.82
N CYS A 49 3.76 11.06 -10.54
CA CYS A 49 3.64 12.34 -9.86
C CYS A 49 4.55 13.41 -10.47
N ASP A 50 5.73 13.02 -10.94
CA ASP A 50 6.68 13.94 -11.57
C ASP A 50 6.22 14.37 -12.96
N VAL A 51 5.68 13.45 -13.79
CA VAL A 51 5.05 13.78 -15.07
C VAL A 51 3.86 14.73 -14.90
N LYS A 52 3.00 14.50 -13.89
CA LYS A 52 1.83 15.38 -13.62
C LYS A 52 2.20 16.80 -13.16
N LYS A 53 3.41 17.02 -12.64
CA LYS A 53 3.87 18.37 -12.28
C LYS A 53 4.22 19.18 -13.52
N GLU A 54 4.68 18.54 -14.58
CA GLU A 54 5.05 19.21 -15.83
C GLU A 54 3.80 19.67 -16.61
N GLU A 55 2.73 18.87 -16.61
CA GLU A 55 1.45 19.23 -17.26
C GLU A 55 0.70 20.39 -16.58
N LYS A 56 0.97 20.67 -15.30
CA LYS A 56 0.33 21.78 -14.56
C LYS A 56 1.09 23.11 -14.67
N ASN A 57 2.27 23.11 -15.28
CA ASN A 57 3.10 24.30 -15.47
C ASN A 57 3.07 24.82 -16.93
N VAL A 58 2.11 24.36 -17.74
CA VAL A 58 1.85 24.81 -19.12
C VAL A 58 0.47 25.44 -19.21
#